data_AF-A0A842TIQ5-F1
#
_entry.id   AF-A0A842TIQ5-F1
#
_cell.length_a   1.000
_cell.length_b   1.000
_cell.length_c   1.000
_cell.angle_alpha   90.00
_cell.angle_beta   90.00
_cell.angle_gamma   90.00
#
_symmetry.space_group_name_H-M   'P 1'
#
loop_
_entity.id
_entity.type
_entity.pdbx_description
1 polymer ?
#
loop_
_entity_poly.entity_id
_entity_poly.type
_entity_poly.pdbx_seq_one_letter_code
_entity_poly.pdbx_strand_id
1 'polypeptide(L)'
;MNYSENIKDNIREIEYILRGNDWSKFKAYLSDLRKKNINIPELIARISNIIPKISRLLMLNIQIYNINLIFGILRDINEFGLLDEIEFDCKTNEIIASKSQYNLIVDCLTDLFGKPNENFLSYIVKELPNFVINYLRNDSRYFFGESIRVEDNVSLIKDLLDGYTMYGLNIRKIADYEDFLQLYDNRKKSSRIKGYHILEISKNTEIAGNYPFDFLNFTTFSEVHLINDDILARIRKERDSKTYKYEFPIISMIVRGGLGPQGKGFSYLTPYNEICEICSDIKENKAYVLEYKKFLKRQFISELYNLIETWNISKQDKEEIIEFLDMNIQLNIIDSSQINYIYNKVDKFFSEFSKKDSSILINEKFRKKLKDGVRKILLPIELQDQFMLRMDLIKEGNIDETEVAKLVSLGNVSHYDMLAQRFFFQNLVKFMIRELKLQKK
;
A
#
# COMPACT_ATOMS: atom_id res chain seq x y z
N MET A 1 12.55 -47.52 12.45
CA MET A 1 13.20 -46.50 11.59
C MET A 1 13.80 -45.44 12.49
N ASN A 2 15.12 -45.27 12.42
CA ASN A 2 15.86 -44.44 13.37
C ASN A 2 15.53 -42.96 13.19
N TYR A 3 15.08 -42.31 14.26
CA TYR A 3 14.82 -40.86 14.31
C TYR A 3 16.02 -40.02 13.82
N SER A 4 17.26 -40.52 14.02
CA SER A 4 18.49 -39.84 13.58
C SER A 4 18.77 -39.91 12.07
N GLU A 5 18.30 -40.95 11.36
CA GLU A 5 18.47 -41.06 9.90
C GLU A 5 17.53 -40.07 9.19
N ASN A 6 16.30 -39.96 9.69
CA ASN A 6 15.30 -39.02 9.16
C ASN A 6 15.77 -37.56 9.26
N ILE A 7 16.43 -37.16 10.35
CA ILE A 7 16.97 -35.79 10.50
C ILE A 7 18.08 -35.50 9.47
N LYS A 8 19.02 -36.42 9.27
CA LYS A 8 20.13 -36.23 8.32
C LYS A 8 19.63 -36.11 6.88
N ASP A 9 18.62 -36.90 6.51
CA ASP A 9 18.04 -36.85 5.17
C ASP A 9 17.29 -35.53 4.93
N ASN A 10 16.54 -35.04 5.92
CA ASN A 10 15.88 -33.74 5.81
C ASN A 10 16.88 -32.58 5.72
N ILE A 11 17.99 -32.62 6.46
CA ILE A 11 19.08 -31.62 6.35
C ILE A 11 19.63 -31.60 4.92
N ARG A 12 19.95 -32.78 4.37
CA ARG A 12 20.50 -32.90 3.01
C ARG A 12 19.53 -32.37 1.96
N GLU A 13 18.25 -32.67 2.09
CA GLU A 13 17.23 -32.18 1.15
C GLU A 13 17.10 -30.65 1.23
N ILE A 14 17.08 -30.07 2.44
CA ILE A 14 17.07 -28.61 2.58
C ILE A 14 18.29 -27.98 1.93
N GLU A 15 19.49 -28.51 2.20
CA GLU A 15 20.71 -28.00 1.60
C GLU A 15 20.70 -28.12 0.08
N TYR A 16 20.16 -29.21 -0.46
CA TYR A 16 19.99 -29.42 -1.89
C TYR A 16 19.03 -28.37 -2.50
N ILE A 17 17.88 -28.13 -1.87
CA ILE A 17 16.90 -27.14 -2.33
C ILE A 17 17.49 -25.72 -2.28
N LEU A 18 18.15 -25.35 -1.19
CA LEU A 18 18.76 -24.02 -1.04
C LEU A 18 19.87 -23.78 -2.07
N ARG A 19 20.63 -24.81 -2.49
CA ARG A 19 21.60 -24.71 -3.59
C ARG A 19 20.94 -24.44 -4.93
N GLY A 20 19.72 -24.93 -5.15
CA GLY A 20 18.94 -24.68 -6.36
C GLY A 20 18.37 -23.26 -6.46
N ASN A 21 18.45 -22.47 -5.39
CA ASN A 21 17.83 -21.14 -5.27
C ASN A 21 16.32 -21.10 -5.53
N ASP A 22 15.62 -22.20 -5.31
CA ASP A 22 14.18 -22.32 -5.52
C ASP A 22 13.42 -22.16 -4.19
N TRP A 23 13.00 -20.93 -3.90
CA TRP A 23 12.27 -20.63 -2.67
C TRP A 23 10.89 -21.29 -2.62
N SER A 24 10.22 -21.43 -3.76
CA SER A 24 8.90 -22.07 -3.84
C SER A 24 8.98 -23.53 -3.42
N LYS A 25 10.00 -24.25 -3.92
CA LYS A 25 10.29 -25.62 -3.51
C LYS A 25 10.68 -25.70 -2.03
N PHE A 26 11.46 -24.75 -1.54
CA PHE A 26 11.84 -24.70 -0.12
C PHE A 26 10.62 -24.51 0.79
N LYS A 27 9.75 -23.54 0.49
CA LYS A 27 8.50 -23.29 1.21
C LYS A 27 7.58 -24.52 1.19
N ALA A 28 7.42 -25.17 0.04
CA ALA A 28 6.60 -26.37 -0.07
C ALA A 28 7.14 -27.48 0.83
N TYR A 29 8.46 -27.68 0.84
CA TYR A 29 9.11 -28.66 1.69
C TYR A 29 8.95 -28.36 3.18
N LEU A 30 9.17 -27.10 3.60
CA LEU A 30 8.92 -26.66 4.99
C LEU A 30 7.46 -26.89 5.41
N SER A 31 6.52 -26.60 4.52
CA SER A 31 5.09 -26.84 4.78
C SER A 31 4.80 -28.33 5.01
N ASP A 32 5.45 -29.22 4.26
CA ASP A 32 5.30 -30.66 4.43
C ASP A 32 5.99 -31.18 5.70
N LEU A 33 7.14 -30.62 6.09
CA LEU A 33 7.77 -30.91 7.38
C LEU A 33 6.86 -30.49 8.55
N ARG A 34 6.23 -29.31 8.45
CA ARG A 34 5.27 -28.82 9.45
C ARG A 34 4.06 -29.74 9.58
N LYS A 35 3.48 -30.21 8.48
CA LYS A 35 2.38 -31.21 8.49
C LYS A 35 2.79 -32.53 9.15
N LYS A 36 4.07 -32.89 9.06
CA LYS A 36 4.65 -34.09 9.71
C LYS A 36 5.04 -33.84 11.17
N ASN A 37 4.73 -32.67 11.74
CA ASN A 37 5.11 -32.25 13.09
C ASN A 37 6.63 -32.32 13.35
N ILE A 38 7.45 -32.05 12.32
CA ILE A 38 8.90 -31.96 12.47
C ILE A 38 9.26 -30.57 13.00
N ASN A 39 10.17 -30.51 13.97
CA ASN A 39 10.69 -29.27 14.54
C ASN A 39 11.61 -28.57 13.52
N ILE A 40 11.03 -27.65 12.73
CA ILE A 40 11.75 -26.92 11.67
C ILE A 40 12.88 -26.06 12.26
N PRO A 41 12.67 -25.22 13.29
CA PRO A 41 13.75 -24.41 13.87
C PRO A 41 15.00 -25.23 14.24
N GLU A 42 14.81 -26.36 14.94
CA GLU A 42 15.90 -27.23 15.36
C GLU A 42 16.63 -27.88 14.17
N LEU A 43 15.88 -28.26 13.14
CA LEU A 43 16.45 -28.82 11.91
C LEU A 43 17.31 -27.79 11.18
N ILE A 44 16.81 -26.55 11.09
CA ILE A 44 17.45 -25.43 10.40
C ILE A 44 18.72 -25.00 11.12
N ALA A 45 18.72 -24.94 12.46
CA ALA A 45 19.90 -24.60 13.25
C ALA A 45 21.07 -25.58 13.07
N ARG A 46 20.80 -26.83 12.67
CA ARG A 46 21.83 -27.84 12.37
C ARG A 46 22.47 -27.67 10.99
N ILE A 47 21.94 -26.77 10.14
CA ILE A 47 22.46 -26.52 8.80
C ILE A 47 23.59 -25.51 8.86
N SER A 48 24.78 -25.94 8.47
CA SER A 48 25.94 -25.06 8.37
C SER A 48 25.69 -23.88 7.41
N ASN A 49 26.10 -22.69 7.82
CA ASN A 49 26.02 -21.45 7.03
C ASN A 49 24.61 -21.13 6.50
N ILE A 50 23.56 -21.47 7.26
CA ILE A 50 22.18 -21.21 6.85
C ILE A 50 21.90 -19.72 6.63
N ILE A 51 22.39 -18.85 7.52
CA ILE A 51 22.20 -17.39 7.43
C ILE A 51 22.78 -16.84 6.12
N PRO A 52 24.06 -17.12 5.75
CA PRO A 52 24.58 -16.77 4.43
C PRO A 52 23.76 -17.33 3.26
N LYS A 53 23.27 -18.58 3.35
CA LYS A 53 22.47 -19.21 2.27
C LYS A 53 21.14 -18.47 2.07
N ILE A 54 20.40 -18.20 3.14
CA ILE A 54 19.14 -17.44 3.10
C ILE A 54 19.37 -16.01 2.60
N SER A 55 20.40 -15.35 3.12
CA SER A 55 20.74 -13.97 2.75
C SER A 55 21.11 -13.85 1.28
N ARG A 56 21.85 -14.82 0.73
CA ARG A 56 22.16 -14.88 -0.70
C ARG A 56 20.91 -14.92 -1.57
N LEU A 57 19.88 -15.68 -1.17
CA LEU A 57 18.61 -15.76 -1.91
C LEU A 57 17.88 -14.41 -1.92
N LEU A 58 17.90 -13.68 -0.80
CA LEU A 58 17.38 -12.32 -0.74
C LEU A 58 18.15 -11.40 -1.69
N MET A 59 19.49 -11.47 -1.71
CA MET A 59 20.32 -10.58 -2.55
C MET A 59 20.10 -10.80 -4.05
N LEU A 60 19.94 -12.06 -4.49
CA LEU A 60 19.60 -12.38 -5.88
C LEU A 60 18.28 -11.72 -6.32
N ASN A 61 17.34 -11.56 -5.41
CA ASN A 61 16.04 -10.92 -5.70
C ASN A 61 16.09 -9.39 -5.60
N ILE A 62 17.01 -8.83 -4.81
CA ILE A 62 17.30 -7.38 -4.81
C ILE A 62 17.87 -6.95 -6.16
N GLN A 63 18.77 -7.74 -6.75
CA GLN A 63 19.37 -7.47 -8.07
C GLN A 63 18.34 -7.21 -9.17
N ILE A 64 17.30 -8.05 -9.21
CA ILE A 64 16.27 -7.99 -10.25
C ILE A 64 15.03 -7.19 -9.81
N TYR A 65 15.12 -6.46 -8.69
CA TYR A 65 14.03 -5.68 -8.09
C TYR A 65 12.75 -6.52 -7.86
N ASN A 66 12.90 -7.80 -7.52
CA ASN A 66 11.77 -8.69 -7.20
C ASN A 66 11.36 -8.54 -5.73
N ILE A 67 10.85 -7.36 -5.39
CA ILE A 67 10.50 -6.98 -4.03
C ILE A 67 9.41 -7.92 -3.47
N ASN A 68 8.48 -8.40 -4.29
CA ASN A 68 7.50 -9.42 -3.89
C ASN A 68 8.13 -10.65 -3.27
N LEU A 69 9.16 -11.19 -3.94
CA LEU A 69 9.81 -12.40 -3.46
C LEU A 69 10.68 -12.12 -2.23
N ILE A 70 11.32 -10.94 -2.14
CA ILE A 70 12.03 -10.52 -0.92
C ILE A 70 11.08 -10.54 0.29
N PHE A 71 9.93 -9.87 0.19
CA PHE A 71 8.97 -9.82 1.29
C PHE A 71 8.33 -11.19 1.56
N GLY A 72 8.11 -12.01 0.52
CA GLY A 72 7.66 -13.39 0.66
C GLY A 72 8.66 -14.26 1.44
N ILE A 73 9.95 -14.18 1.10
CA ILE A 73 11.03 -14.89 1.81
C ILE A 73 11.08 -14.46 3.28
N LEU A 74 11.09 -13.14 3.55
CA LEU A 74 11.14 -12.63 4.93
C LEU A 74 9.93 -13.05 5.75
N ARG A 75 8.73 -13.06 5.14
CA ARG A 75 7.52 -13.56 5.78
C ARG A 75 7.63 -15.03 6.12
N ASP A 76 8.09 -15.86 5.19
CA ASP A 76 8.25 -17.29 5.39
C ASP A 76 9.32 -17.59 6.47
N ILE A 77 10.42 -16.84 6.49
CA ILE A 77 11.45 -16.94 7.55
C ILE A 77 10.81 -16.77 8.94
N ASN A 78 9.97 -15.73 9.10
CA ASN A 78 9.29 -15.46 10.36
C ASN A 78 8.20 -16.51 10.66
N GLU A 79 7.38 -16.87 9.67
CA GLU A 79 6.26 -17.82 9.84
C GLU A 79 6.72 -19.22 10.25
N PHE A 80 7.82 -19.70 9.68
CA PHE A 80 8.38 -21.02 9.97
C PHE A 80 9.37 -21.02 11.14
N GLY A 81 9.65 -19.86 11.76
CA GLY A 81 10.60 -19.74 12.86
C GLY A 81 12.02 -20.16 12.48
N LEU A 82 12.46 -19.86 11.24
CA LEU A 82 13.73 -20.37 10.70
C LEU A 82 14.95 -19.85 11.48
N LEU A 83 14.78 -18.82 12.30
CA LEU A 83 15.83 -18.17 13.08
C LEU A 83 15.70 -18.43 14.58
N ASP A 84 14.69 -19.17 15.05
CA ASP A 84 14.33 -19.24 16.47
C ASP A 84 15.41 -19.91 17.33
N GLU A 85 16.13 -20.86 16.74
CA GLU A 85 17.23 -21.60 17.37
C GLU A 85 18.61 -21.09 16.93
N ILE A 86 18.68 -19.91 16.28
CA ILE A 86 19.93 -19.28 15.84
C ILE A 86 20.30 -18.19 16.84
N GLU A 87 21.48 -18.31 17.44
CA GLU A 87 22.02 -17.29 18.33
C GLU A 87 22.66 -16.14 17.53
N PHE A 88 22.19 -14.91 17.79
CA PHE A 88 22.81 -13.69 17.28
C PHE A 88 23.57 -12.99 18.41
N ASP A 89 24.78 -12.54 18.11
CA ASP A 89 25.63 -11.76 19.02
C ASP A 89 25.20 -10.27 19.08
N CYS A 90 23.90 -10.01 19.08
CA CYS A 90 23.36 -8.68 19.29
C CYS A 90 21.97 -8.74 19.89
N LYS A 91 21.67 -7.81 20.79
CA LYS A 91 20.29 -7.55 21.19
C LYS A 91 19.73 -6.41 20.35
N THR A 92 18.50 -6.56 19.87
CA THR A 92 17.82 -5.52 19.05
C THR A 92 17.76 -4.18 19.80
N ASN A 93 17.58 -4.23 21.12
CA ASN A 93 17.54 -3.05 22.00
C ASN A 93 18.88 -2.30 22.13
N GLU A 94 20.00 -2.93 21.79
CA GLU A 94 21.33 -2.27 21.72
C GLU A 94 21.52 -1.55 20.37
N ILE A 95 20.71 -1.91 19.37
CA ILE A 95 20.74 -1.36 18.01
C ILE A 95 19.73 -0.22 17.85
N ILE A 96 18.58 -0.31 18.51
CA ILE A 96 17.54 0.72 18.43
C ILE A 96 17.59 1.62 19.67
N ALA A 97 18.03 2.86 19.48
CA ALA A 97 18.37 3.79 20.57
C ALA A 97 17.17 4.26 21.41
N SER A 98 15.94 4.18 20.88
CA SER A 98 14.75 4.64 21.60
C SER A 98 13.60 3.63 21.54
N LYS A 99 12.86 3.52 22.64
CA LYS A 99 11.65 2.67 22.73
C LYS A 99 10.60 3.02 21.68
N SER A 100 10.49 4.31 21.31
CA SER A 100 9.58 4.75 20.26
C SER A 100 9.96 4.20 18.88
N GLN A 101 11.25 4.25 18.52
CA GLN A 101 11.72 3.68 17.26
C GLN A 101 11.57 2.16 17.24
N TYR A 102 11.84 1.51 18.37
CA TYR A 102 11.66 0.06 18.49
C TYR A 102 10.21 -0.34 18.19
N ASN A 103 9.25 0.35 18.80
CA ASN A 103 7.83 0.08 18.57
C ASN A 103 7.45 0.29 17.09
N LEU A 104 7.89 1.39 16.46
CA LEU A 104 7.60 1.63 15.04
C LEU A 104 8.15 0.53 14.13
N ILE A 105 9.33 0.02 14.43
CA ILE A 105 9.94 -1.08 13.67
C ILE A 105 9.18 -2.38 13.90
N VAL A 106 8.82 -2.69 15.15
CA VAL A 106 8.02 -3.89 15.45
C VAL A 106 6.64 -3.83 14.81
N ASP A 107 5.96 -2.68 14.87
CA ASP A 107 4.65 -2.47 14.23
C ASP A 107 4.77 -2.67 12.70
N CYS A 108 5.79 -2.07 12.09
CA CYS A 108 6.08 -2.26 10.66
C CYS A 108 6.33 -3.73 10.28
N LEU A 109 7.19 -4.43 11.02
CA LEU A 109 7.50 -5.83 10.73
C LEU A 109 6.31 -6.74 11.01
N THR A 110 5.48 -6.41 12.01
CA THR A 110 4.24 -7.13 12.30
C THR A 110 3.28 -7.04 11.12
N ASP A 111 3.09 -5.84 10.57
CA ASP A 111 2.21 -5.62 9.43
C ASP A 111 2.69 -6.35 8.17
N LEU A 112 4.01 -6.37 7.92
CA LEU A 112 4.58 -6.96 6.71
C LEU A 112 4.76 -8.49 6.77
N PHE A 113 5.16 -9.00 7.94
CA PHE A 113 5.70 -10.35 8.11
C PHE A 113 5.03 -11.16 9.25
N GLY A 114 4.03 -10.59 9.92
CA GLY A 114 3.46 -11.16 11.15
C GLY A 114 4.35 -10.90 12.37
N LYS A 115 3.88 -11.29 13.56
CA LYS A 115 4.53 -10.97 14.84
C LYS A 115 6.00 -11.43 14.84
N PRO A 116 6.98 -10.52 14.89
CA PRO A 116 8.39 -10.90 14.86
C PRO A 116 8.86 -11.38 16.24
N ASN A 117 9.79 -12.33 16.26
CA ASN A 117 10.55 -12.68 17.47
C ASN A 117 11.89 -11.92 17.52
N GLU A 118 12.61 -12.04 18.65
CA GLU A 118 13.86 -11.30 18.86
C GLU A 118 14.98 -11.69 17.87
N ASN A 119 15.00 -12.94 17.42
CA ASN A 119 16.01 -13.42 16.47
C ASN A 119 15.74 -12.88 15.05
N PHE A 120 14.47 -12.86 14.63
CA PHE A 120 14.07 -12.20 13.38
C PHE A 120 14.34 -10.70 13.43
N LEU A 121 14.04 -10.04 14.54
CA LEU A 121 14.39 -8.63 14.73
C LEU A 121 15.90 -8.41 14.60
N SER A 122 16.71 -9.19 15.32
CA SER A 122 18.18 -9.11 15.28
C SER A 122 18.72 -9.30 13.86
N TYR A 123 18.18 -10.26 13.12
CA TYR A 123 18.52 -10.48 11.72
C TYR A 123 18.20 -9.25 10.85
N ILE A 124 17.00 -8.67 10.98
CA ILE A 124 16.59 -7.49 10.19
C ILE A 124 17.43 -6.25 10.52
N VAL A 125 17.77 -6.04 11.80
CA VAL A 125 18.45 -4.79 12.22
C VAL A 125 19.97 -4.84 12.12
N LYS A 126 20.58 -6.04 12.06
CA LYS A 126 22.04 -6.21 12.03
C LYS A 126 22.52 -7.02 10.84
N GLU A 127 22.05 -8.27 10.72
CA GLU A 127 22.59 -9.22 9.75
C GLU A 127 22.24 -8.83 8.31
N LEU A 128 20.96 -8.62 8.02
CA LEU A 128 20.49 -8.23 6.69
C LEU A 128 21.19 -6.95 6.17
N PRO A 129 21.30 -5.85 6.95
CA PRO A 129 22.10 -4.69 6.56
C PRO A 129 23.55 -5.03 6.20
N ASN A 130 24.23 -5.85 7.01
CA ASN A 130 25.60 -6.28 6.76
C ASN A 130 25.73 -7.13 5.50
N PHE A 131 24.78 -8.03 5.24
CA PHE A 131 24.73 -8.79 3.99
C PHE A 131 24.54 -7.88 2.78
N VAL A 132 23.63 -6.90 2.86
CA VAL A 132 23.41 -5.93 1.77
C VAL A 132 24.68 -5.11 1.53
N ILE A 133 25.35 -4.61 2.58
CA ILE A 133 26.61 -3.88 2.45
C ILE A 133 27.68 -4.74 1.76
N ASN A 134 27.91 -5.96 2.25
CA ASN A 134 28.93 -6.85 1.73
C ASN A 134 28.64 -7.23 0.27
N TYR A 135 27.37 -7.47 -0.04
CA TYR A 135 26.91 -7.70 -1.39
C TYR A 135 27.20 -6.49 -2.30
N LEU A 136 26.79 -5.29 -1.89
CA LEU A 136 27.05 -4.07 -2.66
C LEU A 136 28.55 -3.78 -2.83
N ARG A 137 29.41 -4.10 -1.85
CA ARG A 137 30.88 -3.95 -1.99
C ARG A 137 31.46 -4.86 -3.06
N ASN A 138 30.96 -6.09 -3.17
CA ASN A 138 31.50 -7.11 -4.07
C ASN A 138 30.93 -6.99 -5.49
N ASP A 139 29.69 -6.52 -5.62
CA ASP A 139 28.93 -6.46 -6.88
C ASP A 139 28.53 -5.03 -7.30
N SER A 140 29.10 -3.97 -6.72
CA SER A 140 28.74 -2.54 -6.98
C SER A 140 28.77 -2.14 -8.45
N ARG A 141 29.64 -2.78 -9.25
CA ARG A 141 29.78 -2.52 -10.69
C ARG A 141 28.47 -2.72 -11.46
N TYR A 142 27.59 -3.60 -10.99
CA TYR A 142 26.29 -3.85 -11.62
C TYR A 142 25.25 -2.75 -11.37
N PHE A 143 25.31 -2.08 -10.22
CA PHE A 143 24.32 -1.05 -9.86
C PHE A 143 24.73 0.36 -10.30
N PHE A 144 26.04 0.65 -10.30
CA PHE A 144 26.52 2.02 -10.43
C PHE A 144 27.39 2.26 -11.69
N GLY A 145 27.63 1.23 -12.50
CA GLY A 145 28.44 1.35 -13.74
C GLY A 145 29.94 1.60 -13.51
N GLU A 146 30.34 2.03 -12.32
CA GLU A 146 31.71 2.26 -11.89
C GLU A 146 32.02 1.50 -10.58
N SER A 147 33.30 1.35 -10.24
CA SER A 147 33.74 0.81 -8.94
C SER A 147 33.50 1.81 -7.82
N ILE A 148 32.23 2.12 -7.57
CA ILE A 148 31.82 3.06 -6.54
C ILE A 148 31.82 2.35 -5.18
N ARG A 149 32.51 2.93 -4.20
CA ARG A 149 32.51 2.44 -2.81
C ARG A 149 31.18 2.78 -2.14
N VAL A 150 30.57 1.78 -1.51
CA VAL A 150 29.29 1.90 -0.80
C VAL A 150 29.37 2.95 0.31
N GLU A 151 30.55 3.08 0.94
CA GLU A 151 30.87 4.04 2.00
C GLU A 151 30.73 5.49 1.56
N ASP A 152 30.92 5.75 0.27
CA ASP A 152 31.00 7.10 -0.31
C ASP A 152 29.67 7.50 -0.98
N ASN A 153 28.71 6.57 -1.12
CA ASN A 153 27.45 6.77 -1.86
C ASN A 153 26.20 6.28 -1.10
N VAL A 154 26.25 6.33 0.23
CA VAL A 154 25.06 6.14 1.07
C VAL A 154 23.90 7.07 0.69
N SER A 155 24.20 8.32 0.32
CA SER A 155 23.18 9.29 -0.14
C SER A 155 22.48 8.78 -1.40
N LEU A 156 23.26 8.26 -2.34
CA LEU A 156 22.77 7.68 -3.59
C LEU A 156 21.77 6.53 -3.36
N ILE A 157 22.03 5.66 -2.37
CA ILE A 157 21.11 4.59 -1.99
C ILE A 157 19.83 5.15 -1.37
N LYS A 158 19.92 6.24 -0.58
CA LYS A 158 18.73 6.93 -0.07
C LYS A 158 17.90 7.53 -1.21
N ASP A 159 18.56 8.15 -2.18
CA ASP A 159 17.89 8.79 -3.32
C ASP A 159 17.15 7.76 -4.18
N LEU A 160 17.73 6.57 -4.37
CA LEU A 160 17.06 5.43 -5.01
C LEU A 160 15.86 4.89 -4.22
N LEU A 161 15.87 5.00 -2.89
CA LEU A 161 14.70 4.69 -2.07
C LEU A 161 13.67 5.83 -2.05
N ASP A 162 14.08 7.06 -2.34
CA ASP A 162 13.22 8.23 -2.33
C ASP A 162 12.34 8.36 -3.57
N GLY A 163 12.59 7.55 -4.61
CA GLY A 163 11.70 7.39 -5.75
C GLY A 163 11.84 6.01 -6.40
N TYR A 164 10.75 5.23 -6.43
CA TYR A 164 10.74 3.96 -7.16
C TYR A 164 9.35 3.61 -7.71
N THR A 165 9.33 2.77 -8.73
CA THR A 165 8.11 2.18 -9.30
C THR A 165 7.95 0.76 -8.80
N MET A 166 6.77 0.43 -8.26
CA MET A 166 6.44 -0.93 -7.83
C MET A 166 4.96 -1.20 -8.08
N TYR A 167 4.65 -2.39 -8.59
CA TYR A 167 3.29 -2.80 -8.96
C TYR A 167 2.59 -1.93 -10.02
N GLY A 168 3.29 -1.02 -10.71
CA GLY A 168 2.68 -0.01 -11.59
C GLY A 168 2.45 1.35 -10.92
N LEU A 169 2.63 1.40 -9.60
CA LEU A 169 2.53 2.60 -8.78
C LEU A 169 3.91 3.25 -8.62
N ASN A 170 3.95 4.57 -8.66
CA ASN A 170 5.16 5.35 -8.37
C ASN A 170 5.06 5.95 -6.98
N ILE A 171 6.07 5.70 -6.15
CA ILE A 171 6.16 6.27 -4.81
C ILE A 171 7.37 7.17 -4.68
N ARG A 172 7.18 8.36 -4.08
CA ARG A 172 8.26 9.32 -3.88
C ARG A 172 8.06 10.19 -2.65
N LYS A 173 9.15 10.59 -1.99
CA LYS A 173 9.15 11.70 -1.03
C LYS A 173 9.09 13.05 -1.77
N ILE A 174 8.11 13.89 -1.43
CA ILE A 174 7.95 15.21 -2.05
C ILE A 174 8.45 16.36 -1.17
N ALA A 175 8.38 16.22 0.14
CA ALA A 175 8.85 17.22 1.11
C ALA A 175 8.94 16.60 2.52
N ASP A 176 9.64 17.28 3.41
CA ASP A 176 9.43 17.10 4.85
C ASP A 176 8.09 17.75 5.26
N TYR A 177 7.46 17.23 6.30
CA TYR A 177 6.13 17.66 6.74
C TYR A 177 6.08 19.16 7.06
N GLU A 178 7.05 19.68 7.78
CA GLU A 178 7.11 21.10 8.17
C GLU A 178 7.23 22.02 6.95
N ASP A 179 8.10 21.66 6.00
CA ASP A 179 8.28 22.42 4.76
C ASP A 179 6.99 22.43 3.94
N PHE A 180 6.31 21.28 3.85
CA PHE A 180 5.02 21.16 3.20
C PHE A 180 3.96 22.07 3.86
N LEU A 181 3.89 22.09 5.20
CA LEU A 181 2.95 22.95 5.92
C LEU A 181 3.26 24.43 5.72
N GLN A 182 4.53 24.81 5.75
CA GLN A 182 4.94 26.19 5.52
C GLN A 182 4.54 26.65 4.11
N LEU A 183 4.79 25.81 3.10
CA LEU A 183 4.37 26.08 1.73
C LEU A 183 2.84 26.20 1.62
N TYR A 184 2.11 25.31 2.28
CA TYR A 184 0.65 25.35 2.35
C TYR A 184 0.13 26.65 2.95
N ASP A 185 0.61 27.02 4.14
CA ASP A 185 0.15 28.20 4.88
C ASP A 185 0.43 29.48 4.08
N ASN A 186 1.57 29.53 3.38
CA ASN A 186 1.93 30.63 2.49
C ASN A 186 1.02 30.74 1.25
N ARG A 187 0.50 29.61 0.73
CA ARG A 187 -0.24 29.55 -0.55
C ARG A 187 -1.75 29.34 -0.42
N LYS A 188 -2.29 29.24 0.80
CA LYS A 188 -3.70 28.88 1.11
C LYS A 188 -4.78 29.71 0.39
N LYS A 189 -4.46 30.87 -0.20
CA LYS A 189 -5.41 31.87 -0.71
C LYS A 189 -5.80 31.77 -2.20
N SER A 190 -6.10 30.58 -2.72
CA SER A 190 -6.41 30.41 -4.16
C SER A 190 -7.65 29.58 -4.52
N SER A 191 -8.29 28.92 -3.56
CA SER A 191 -9.38 27.97 -3.88
C SER A 191 -10.76 28.61 -3.99
N ARG A 192 -11.54 28.10 -4.94
CA ARG A 192 -12.96 28.44 -5.16
C ARG A 192 -13.92 27.44 -4.50
N ILE A 193 -13.40 26.35 -3.94
CA ILE A 193 -14.18 25.28 -3.32
C ILE A 193 -14.13 25.46 -1.80
N LYS A 194 -15.30 25.55 -1.16
CA LYS A 194 -15.41 25.76 0.29
C LYS A 194 -14.76 24.60 1.05
N GLY A 195 -13.82 24.89 1.95
CA GLY A 195 -13.12 23.90 2.80
C GLY A 195 -11.94 23.19 2.13
N TYR A 196 -11.67 23.48 0.85
CA TYR A 196 -10.54 22.91 0.11
C TYR A 196 -9.58 24.02 -0.32
N HIS A 197 -8.29 23.69 -0.41
CA HIS A 197 -7.24 24.62 -0.82
C HIS A 197 -6.35 23.97 -1.89
N ILE A 198 -5.84 24.81 -2.79
CA ILE A 198 -4.92 24.38 -3.84
C ILE A 198 -3.51 24.80 -3.45
N LEU A 199 -2.64 23.81 -3.28
CA LEU A 199 -1.21 24.00 -3.08
C LEU A 199 -0.49 23.64 -4.37
N GLU A 200 0.18 24.62 -4.95
CA GLU A 200 1.10 24.39 -6.05
C GLU A 200 2.52 24.21 -5.50
N ILE A 201 3.19 23.12 -5.86
CA ILE A 201 4.56 22.83 -5.48
C ILE A 201 5.41 22.94 -6.75
N SER A 202 6.27 23.95 -6.81
CA SER A 202 7.20 24.15 -7.91
C SER A 202 8.38 23.21 -7.73
N LYS A 203 8.62 22.31 -8.69
CA LYS A 203 9.80 21.46 -8.67
C LYS A 203 11.02 22.24 -9.19
N ASN A 204 12.03 22.42 -8.34
CA ASN A 204 13.40 22.57 -8.84
C ASN A 204 13.97 21.16 -8.98
N THR A 205 13.99 20.63 -10.20
CA THR A 205 14.65 19.35 -10.46
C THR A 205 16.14 19.57 -10.64
N GLU A 206 16.92 19.47 -9.57
CA GLU A 206 18.30 19.01 -9.67
C GLU A 206 18.35 17.54 -9.26
N ILE A 207 17.94 16.66 -10.17
CA ILE A 207 18.47 15.29 -10.18
C ILE A 207 19.32 15.19 -11.45
N ALA A 208 20.44 15.92 -11.46
CA ALA A 208 21.51 15.71 -12.42
C ALA A 208 22.46 14.64 -11.87
N GLY A 209 21.97 13.41 -11.79
CA GLY A 209 22.83 12.24 -11.55
C GLY A 209 23.22 11.66 -12.90
N ASN A 210 24.51 11.68 -13.23
CA ASN A 210 25.09 10.99 -14.39
C ASN A 210 24.89 9.47 -14.29
N TYR A 211 23.66 8.99 -14.53
CA TYR A 211 23.35 7.57 -14.58
C TYR A 211 23.26 7.10 -16.02
N PRO A 212 23.76 5.88 -16.35
CA PRO A 212 23.68 5.32 -17.70
C PRO A 212 22.27 4.82 -18.08
N PHE A 213 21.27 5.04 -17.23
CA PHE A 213 19.88 4.70 -17.51
C PHE A 213 19.11 5.99 -17.78
N ASP A 214 18.87 6.28 -19.06
CA ASP A 214 18.04 7.39 -19.54
C ASP A 214 16.58 7.22 -19.06
N PHE A 215 16.33 7.51 -17.78
CA PHE A 215 14.98 7.73 -17.29
C PHE A 215 14.62 9.17 -17.62
N LEU A 216 13.89 9.34 -18.73
CA LEU A 216 13.09 10.50 -19.15
C LEU A 216 13.27 11.76 -18.28
N ASN A 217 14.07 12.71 -18.78
CA ASN A 217 14.05 14.09 -18.31
C ASN A 217 12.66 14.69 -18.57
N PHE A 218 11.86 14.88 -17.52
CA PHE A 218 10.64 15.68 -17.59
C PHE A 218 10.97 17.14 -17.27
N THR A 219 10.52 18.04 -18.13
CA THR A 219 10.55 19.49 -17.93
C THR A 219 9.94 19.89 -16.59
N THR A 220 10.37 21.02 -16.04
CA THR A 220 9.82 21.62 -14.80
C THR A 220 8.30 21.78 -14.90
N PHE A 221 7.56 20.88 -14.26
CA PHE A 221 6.13 21.02 -14.03
C PHE A 221 5.87 21.30 -12.55
N SER A 222 4.88 22.14 -12.29
CA SER A 222 4.35 22.29 -10.94
C SER A 222 3.36 21.18 -10.62
N GLU A 223 3.52 20.61 -9.43
CA GLU A 223 2.55 19.69 -8.85
C GLU A 223 1.43 20.47 -8.20
N VAL A 224 0.19 20.07 -8.48
CA VAL A 224 -0.98 20.73 -7.93
C VAL A 224 -1.67 19.74 -6.99
N HIS A 225 -1.75 20.14 -5.73
CA HIS A 225 -2.35 19.38 -4.65
C HIS A 225 -3.67 20.01 -4.23
N LEU A 226 -4.70 19.18 -4.11
CA LEU A 226 -5.97 19.51 -3.49
C LEU A 226 -5.98 19.01 -2.05
N ILE A 227 -6.18 19.93 -1.11
CA ILE A 227 -6.07 19.67 0.34
C ILE A 227 -7.37 20.08 1.01
N ASN A 228 -7.90 19.24 1.90
CA ASN A 228 -9.01 19.61 2.78
C ASN A 228 -8.45 20.25 4.07
N ASP A 229 -8.90 21.46 4.39
CA ASP A 229 -8.36 22.24 5.52
C ASP A 229 -8.65 21.58 6.87
N ASP A 230 -9.87 21.08 7.06
CA ASP A 230 -10.32 20.50 8.31
C ASP A 230 -9.57 19.18 8.59
N ILE A 231 -9.33 18.38 7.55
CA ILE A 231 -8.53 17.16 7.65
C ILE A 231 -7.08 17.51 7.95
N LEU A 232 -6.47 18.47 7.25
CA LEU A 232 -5.09 18.86 7.52
C LEU A 232 -4.93 19.42 8.94
N ALA A 233 -5.89 20.21 9.43
CA ALA A 233 -5.88 20.73 10.80
C ALA A 233 -5.98 19.62 11.86
N ARG A 234 -6.82 18.61 11.62
CA ARG A 234 -6.86 17.40 12.47
C ARG A 234 -5.53 16.65 12.45
N ILE A 235 -4.97 16.40 11.27
CA ILE A 235 -3.68 15.72 11.13
C ILE A 235 -2.58 16.49 11.88
N ARG A 236 -2.53 17.82 11.75
CA ARG A 236 -1.60 18.67 12.52
C ARG A 236 -1.75 18.42 14.02
N LYS A 237 -2.98 18.48 14.55
CA LYS A 237 -3.27 18.26 15.97
C LYS A 237 -2.87 16.85 16.45
N GLU A 238 -3.21 15.82 15.68
CA GLU A 238 -2.93 14.42 16.03
C GLU A 238 -1.44 14.10 15.94
N ARG A 239 -0.75 14.69 14.97
CA ARG A 239 0.71 14.64 14.86
C ARG A 239 1.39 15.31 16.06
N ASP A 240 0.98 16.52 16.41
CA ASP A 240 1.62 17.29 17.50
C ASP A 240 1.39 16.63 18.87
N SER A 241 0.25 15.95 19.05
CA SER A 241 -0.04 15.11 20.21
C SER A 241 0.65 13.74 20.17
N LYS A 242 1.39 13.42 19.10
CA LYS A 242 2.05 12.12 18.87
C LYS A 242 1.08 10.93 18.91
N THR A 243 -0.13 11.16 18.43
CA THR A 243 -1.19 10.14 18.36
C THR A 243 -0.91 9.18 17.21
N TYR A 244 -0.53 9.71 16.04
CA TYR A 244 -0.05 8.89 14.94
C TYR A 244 1.27 8.21 15.32
N LYS A 245 1.24 6.88 15.38
CA LYS A 245 2.42 6.04 15.58
C LYS A 245 2.88 5.49 14.24
N TYR A 246 2.59 4.22 13.98
CA TYR A 246 2.84 3.56 12.71
C TYR A 246 1.58 3.65 11.84
N GLU A 247 1.26 4.85 11.39
CA GLU A 247 0.07 5.16 10.61
C GLU A 247 0.41 6.09 9.46
N PHE A 248 -0.45 6.11 8.44
CA PHE A 248 -0.22 6.86 7.21
C PHE A 248 -1.43 7.71 6.82
N PRO A 249 -1.68 8.83 7.52
CA PRO A 249 -2.84 9.65 7.24
C PRO A 249 -2.69 10.34 5.88
N ILE A 250 -3.78 10.37 5.12
CA ILE A 250 -3.84 11.05 3.82
C ILE A 250 -3.80 12.58 3.97
N ILE A 251 -2.91 13.23 3.23
CA ILE A 251 -2.67 14.67 3.31
C ILE A 251 -3.35 15.42 2.16
N SER A 252 -3.24 14.91 0.94
CA SER A 252 -3.77 15.59 -0.23
C SER A 252 -4.02 14.63 -1.39
N MET A 253 -4.76 15.12 -2.38
CA MET A 253 -4.79 14.53 -3.71
C MET A 253 -3.92 15.34 -4.66
N ILE A 254 -3.08 14.66 -5.44
CA ILE A 254 -2.39 15.25 -6.58
C ILE A 254 -3.37 15.27 -7.75
N VAL A 255 -3.76 16.47 -8.17
CA VAL A 255 -4.69 16.66 -9.30
C VAL A 255 -3.95 16.84 -10.63
N ARG A 256 -2.67 17.24 -10.58
CA ARG A 256 -1.81 17.41 -11.76
C ARG A 256 -0.33 17.32 -11.39
N GLY A 257 0.49 16.77 -12.29
CA GLY A 257 1.96 16.87 -12.24
C GLY A 257 2.68 15.77 -11.44
N GLY A 258 1.94 14.81 -10.87
CA GLY A 258 2.52 13.68 -10.13
C GLY A 258 3.38 12.76 -11.01
N LEU A 259 4.19 11.90 -10.38
CA LEU A 259 5.10 10.99 -11.10
C LEU A 259 4.44 9.87 -11.92
N GLY A 260 3.14 9.62 -11.73
CA GLY A 260 2.44 8.57 -12.46
C GLY A 260 2.14 8.96 -13.92
N PRO A 261 1.86 7.98 -14.82
CA PRO A 261 1.51 8.26 -16.22
C PRO A 261 0.30 9.21 -16.42
N GLN A 262 -0.54 9.36 -15.40
CA GLN A 262 -1.68 10.30 -15.40
C GLN A 262 -1.39 11.62 -14.69
N GLY A 263 -0.27 11.73 -13.98
CA GLY A 263 0.04 12.87 -13.13
C GLY A 263 -0.91 13.07 -11.95
N LYS A 264 -1.58 12.00 -11.50
CA LYS A 264 -2.56 12.00 -10.41
C LYS A 264 -2.22 10.94 -9.36
N GLY A 265 -2.57 11.23 -8.10
CA GLY A 265 -2.25 10.36 -6.97
C GLY A 265 -2.74 10.93 -5.65
N PHE A 266 -2.26 10.34 -4.56
CA PHE A 266 -2.49 10.82 -3.20
C PHE A 266 -1.15 11.05 -2.50
N SER A 267 -1.13 11.95 -1.53
CA SER A 267 0.00 12.10 -0.63
C SER A 267 -0.37 11.70 0.78
N TYR A 268 0.59 11.12 1.50
CA TYR A 268 0.45 10.59 2.84
C TYR A 268 1.58 11.11 3.73
N LEU A 269 1.29 11.33 5.00
CA LEU A 269 2.31 11.58 6.02
C LEU A 269 2.87 10.23 6.49
N THR A 270 4.19 10.14 6.62
CA THR A 270 4.86 8.95 7.17
C THR A 270 5.22 9.15 8.65
N PRO A 271 5.46 8.05 9.40
CA PRO A 271 5.97 8.13 10.78
C PRO A 271 7.32 8.86 10.92
N TYR A 272 8.04 9.09 9.83
CA TYR A 272 9.27 9.88 9.80
C TYR A 272 9.06 11.37 9.46
N ASN A 273 7.82 11.86 9.50
CA ASN A 273 7.46 13.24 9.14
C ASN A 273 7.81 13.60 7.69
N GLU A 274 7.68 12.64 6.79
CA GLU A 274 7.83 12.88 5.37
C GLU A 274 6.45 12.91 4.71
N ILE A 275 6.29 13.75 3.70
CA ILE A 275 5.16 13.65 2.79
C ILE A 275 5.59 12.81 1.60
N CYS A 276 4.94 11.67 1.45
CA CYS A 276 5.16 10.77 0.33
C CYS A 276 3.96 10.79 -0.60
N GLU A 277 4.20 10.90 -1.89
CA GLU A 277 3.18 10.67 -2.90
C GLU A 277 3.17 9.22 -3.38
N ILE A 278 1.97 8.74 -3.70
CA ILE A 278 1.77 7.52 -4.46
C ILE A 278 0.87 7.88 -5.64
N CYS A 279 1.43 7.77 -6.84
CA CYS A 279 0.76 8.07 -8.09
C CYS A 279 0.45 6.80 -8.87
N SER A 280 -0.77 6.78 -9.41
CA SER A 280 -1.34 5.61 -10.07
C SER A 280 -1.41 5.75 -11.58
N ASP A 281 -1.33 4.61 -12.27
CA ASP A 281 -1.52 4.52 -13.71
C ASP A 281 -3.00 4.67 -14.13
N ILE A 282 -3.28 4.62 -15.44
CA ILE A 282 -4.65 4.75 -15.97
C ILE A 282 -5.56 3.63 -15.48
N LYS A 283 -5.07 2.39 -15.42
CA LYS A 283 -5.87 1.21 -15.09
C LYS A 283 -6.24 1.21 -13.61
N GLU A 284 -5.30 1.61 -12.76
CA GLU A 284 -5.45 1.78 -11.32
C GLU A 284 -6.47 2.85 -10.97
N ASN A 285 -6.38 4.03 -11.59
CA ASN A 285 -7.35 5.09 -11.39
C ASN A 285 -8.77 4.63 -11.76
N LYS A 286 -8.91 3.84 -12.83
CA LYS A 286 -10.20 3.23 -13.20
C LYS A 286 -10.68 2.22 -12.15
N ALA A 287 -9.78 1.44 -11.56
CA ALA A 287 -10.12 0.51 -10.49
C ALA A 287 -10.63 1.24 -9.23
N TYR A 288 -10.00 2.34 -8.83
CA TYR A 288 -10.48 3.17 -7.71
C TYR A 288 -11.88 3.74 -7.98
N VAL A 289 -12.10 4.25 -9.19
CA VAL A 289 -13.43 4.72 -9.62
C VAL A 289 -14.46 3.60 -9.54
N LEU A 290 -14.09 2.38 -9.96
CA LEU A 290 -15.00 1.24 -9.94
C LEU A 290 -15.35 0.81 -8.51
N GLU A 291 -14.38 0.68 -7.61
CA GLU A 291 -14.62 0.33 -6.21
C GLU A 291 -15.48 1.38 -5.50
N TYR A 292 -15.24 2.66 -5.79
CA TYR A 292 -16.07 3.73 -5.28
C TYR A 292 -17.52 3.65 -5.78
N LYS A 293 -17.72 3.38 -7.08
CA LYS A 293 -19.04 3.14 -7.64
C LYS A 293 -19.73 1.93 -7.00
N LYS A 294 -18.98 0.86 -6.66
CA LYS A 294 -19.50 -0.29 -5.89
C LYS A 294 -19.98 0.14 -4.51
N PHE A 295 -19.21 0.96 -3.80
CA PHE A 295 -19.62 1.51 -2.51
C PHE A 295 -20.91 2.34 -2.63
N LEU A 296 -20.98 3.28 -3.57
CA LEU A 296 -22.18 4.10 -3.80
C LEU A 296 -23.42 3.24 -4.14
N LYS A 297 -23.24 2.19 -4.96
CA LYS A 297 -24.31 1.24 -5.28
C LYS A 297 -24.82 0.55 -4.03
N ARG A 298 -23.93 0.02 -3.17
CA ARG A 298 -24.32 -0.66 -1.92
C ARG A 298 -25.13 0.27 -1.00
N GLN A 299 -24.67 1.50 -0.81
CA GLN A 299 -25.38 2.51 -0.02
C GLN A 299 -26.77 2.80 -0.60
N PHE A 300 -26.84 3.06 -1.91
CA PHE A 300 -28.10 3.32 -2.61
C PHE A 300 -29.10 2.16 -2.53
N ILE A 301 -28.65 0.91 -2.74
CA ILE A 301 -29.51 -0.27 -2.64
C ILE A 301 -30.02 -0.44 -1.20
N SER A 302 -29.20 -0.19 -0.19
CA SER A 302 -29.62 -0.23 1.22
C SER A 302 -30.69 0.83 1.53
N GLU A 303 -30.52 2.06 1.05
CA GLU A 303 -31.54 3.11 1.18
C GLU A 303 -32.85 2.75 0.48
N LEU A 304 -32.78 2.16 -0.72
CA LEU A 304 -33.95 1.70 -1.44
C LEU A 304 -34.66 0.56 -0.71
N TYR A 305 -33.90 -0.40 -0.17
CA TYR A 305 -34.45 -1.49 0.63
C TYR A 305 -35.27 -0.97 1.80
N ASN A 306 -34.70 -0.05 2.59
CA ASN A 306 -35.39 0.58 3.72
C ASN A 306 -36.67 1.30 3.30
N LEU A 307 -36.71 1.87 2.10
CA LEU A 307 -37.89 2.56 1.61
C LEU A 307 -38.95 1.60 1.04
N ILE A 308 -38.54 0.54 0.36
CA ILE A 308 -39.43 -0.53 -0.12
C ILE A 308 -40.02 -1.32 1.05
N GLU A 309 -39.29 -1.46 2.17
CA GLU A 309 -39.80 -2.11 3.38
C GLU A 309 -41.07 -1.43 3.92
N THR A 310 -41.21 -0.12 3.71
CA THR A 310 -42.41 0.63 4.11
C THR A 310 -43.64 0.36 3.23
N TRP A 311 -43.48 -0.33 2.11
CA TRP A 311 -44.56 -0.60 1.18
C TRP A 311 -45.40 -1.80 1.65
N ASN A 312 -46.71 -1.68 1.46
CA ASN A 312 -47.67 -2.73 1.80
C ASN A 312 -47.74 -3.79 0.68
N ILE A 313 -46.61 -4.44 0.39
CA ILE A 313 -46.47 -5.48 -0.64
C ILE A 313 -45.82 -6.73 -0.04
N SER A 314 -45.94 -7.86 -0.74
CA SER A 314 -45.39 -9.12 -0.23
C SER A 314 -43.87 -9.06 -0.12
N LYS A 315 -43.29 -9.80 0.83
CA LYS A 315 -41.84 -9.89 1.00
C LYS A 315 -41.14 -10.37 -0.29
N GLN A 316 -41.76 -11.32 -0.99
CA GLN A 316 -41.26 -11.84 -2.26
C GLN A 316 -41.17 -10.74 -3.34
N ASP A 317 -42.18 -9.88 -3.42
CA ASP A 317 -42.17 -8.75 -4.36
C ASP A 317 -41.09 -7.72 -4.03
N LYS A 318 -40.87 -7.45 -2.72
CA LYS A 318 -39.79 -6.57 -2.26
C LYS A 318 -38.42 -7.11 -2.70
N GLU A 319 -38.19 -8.40 -2.52
CA GLU A 319 -36.96 -9.10 -2.91
C GLU A 319 -36.77 -9.06 -4.44
N GLU A 320 -37.82 -9.33 -5.22
CA GLU A 320 -37.77 -9.29 -6.69
C GLU A 320 -37.40 -7.88 -7.21
N ILE A 321 -37.94 -6.82 -6.62
CA ILE A 321 -37.59 -5.43 -6.97
C ILE A 321 -36.11 -5.15 -6.67
N ILE A 322 -35.62 -5.55 -5.51
CA ILE A 322 -34.24 -5.27 -5.08
C ILE A 322 -33.24 -6.06 -5.93
N GLU A 323 -33.49 -7.34 -6.18
CA GLU A 323 -32.66 -8.15 -7.07
C GLU A 323 -32.62 -7.59 -8.48
N PHE A 324 -33.77 -7.16 -9.02
CA PHE A 324 -33.82 -6.54 -10.34
C PHE A 324 -32.94 -5.29 -10.42
N LEU A 325 -33.03 -4.40 -9.42
CA LEU A 325 -32.26 -3.17 -9.39
C LEU A 325 -30.76 -3.44 -9.20
N ASP A 326 -30.39 -4.36 -8.32
CA ASP A 326 -28.99 -4.74 -8.13
C ASP A 326 -28.40 -5.34 -9.41
N MET A 327 -29.14 -6.21 -10.12
CA MET A 327 -28.65 -6.82 -11.37
C MET A 327 -28.55 -5.83 -12.54
N ASN A 328 -29.45 -4.84 -12.64
CA ASN A 328 -29.51 -3.95 -13.80
C ASN A 328 -28.71 -2.64 -13.66
N ILE A 329 -28.34 -2.24 -12.45
CA ILE A 329 -27.44 -1.10 -12.22
C ILE A 329 -25.98 -1.59 -12.34
N GLN A 330 -25.52 -1.70 -13.59
CA GLN A 330 -24.15 -2.14 -13.90
C GLN A 330 -23.13 -1.01 -13.73
N LEU A 331 -22.01 -1.32 -13.09
CA LEU A 331 -20.97 -0.37 -12.72
C LEU A 331 -19.92 -0.29 -13.82
N ASN A 332 -20.22 0.45 -14.88
CA ASN A 332 -19.25 0.70 -15.97
C ASN A 332 -18.85 2.19 -16.02
N ILE A 333 -17.78 2.51 -16.74
CA ILE A 333 -17.46 3.90 -17.11
C ILE A 333 -18.43 4.24 -18.24
N ILE A 334 -19.62 4.68 -17.85
CA ILE A 334 -20.78 4.78 -18.73
C ILE A 334 -20.72 6.09 -19.52
N ASP A 335 -20.92 5.98 -20.83
CA ASP A 335 -21.40 7.07 -21.68
C ASP A 335 -22.88 7.31 -21.38
N SER A 336 -23.28 8.59 -21.35
CA SER A 336 -24.66 9.09 -21.17
C SER A 336 -25.77 8.25 -21.83
N SER A 337 -25.48 7.59 -22.96
CA SER A 337 -26.37 6.67 -23.67
C SER A 337 -26.86 5.47 -22.85
N GLN A 338 -26.04 4.88 -21.96
CA GLN A 338 -26.45 3.70 -21.19
C GLN A 338 -27.33 4.04 -19.97
N ILE A 339 -27.30 5.30 -19.50
CA ILE A 339 -28.18 5.79 -18.43
C ILE A 339 -29.64 5.70 -18.88
N ASN A 340 -29.92 6.14 -20.11
CA ASN A 340 -31.27 6.07 -20.70
C ASN A 340 -31.73 4.62 -20.89
N TYR A 341 -30.82 3.72 -21.28
CA TYR A 341 -31.13 2.29 -21.39
C TYR A 341 -31.54 1.68 -20.04
N ILE A 342 -30.81 2.01 -18.96
CA ILE A 342 -31.13 1.53 -17.61
C ILE A 342 -32.47 2.11 -17.14
N TYR A 343 -32.74 3.40 -17.37
CA TYR A 343 -34.05 3.97 -17.05
C TYR A 343 -35.19 3.27 -17.80
N ASN A 344 -35.04 3.01 -19.09
CA ASN A 344 -36.07 2.32 -19.85
C ASN A 344 -36.31 0.89 -19.33
N LYS A 345 -35.25 0.18 -18.92
CA LYS A 345 -35.38 -1.13 -18.27
C LYS A 345 -36.13 -1.05 -16.95
N VAL A 346 -35.77 -0.09 -16.10
CA VAL A 346 -36.40 0.09 -14.80
C VAL A 346 -37.87 0.50 -14.95
N ASP A 347 -38.17 1.46 -15.83
CA ASP A 347 -39.53 1.91 -16.11
C ASP A 347 -40.36 0.76 -16.70
N LYS A 348 -39.79 -0.07 -17.58
CA LYS A 348 -40.47 -1.26 -18.12
C LYS A 348 -40.76 -2.30 -17.04
N PHE A 349 -39.77 -2.68 -16.24
CA PHE A 349 -39.93 -3.63 -15.14
C PHE A 349 -41.07 -3.19 -14.21
N PHE A 350 -41.05 -1.94 -13.78
CA PHE A 350 -42.06 -1.41 -12.89
C PHE A 350 -43.44 -1.26 -13.54
N SER A 351 -43.50 -0.97 -14.84
CA SER A 351 -44.76 -0.98 -15.58
C SER A 351 -45.36 -2.38 -15.68
N GLU A 352 -44.53 -3.41 -15.88
CA GLU A 352 -44.95 -4.81 -15.86
C GLU A 352 -45.34 -5.27 -14.45
N PHE A 353 -44.60 -4.83 -13.43
CA PHE A 353 -44.88 -5.12 -12.03
C PHE A 353 -46.23 -4.53 -11.58
N SER A 354 -46.52 -3.27 -11.95
CA SER A 354 -47.80 -2.62 -11.65
C SER A 354 -49.01 -3.26 -12.34
N LYS A 355 -48.81 -3.99 -13.44
CA LYS A 355 -49.88 -4.78 -14.09
C LYS A 355 -50.18 -6.06 -13.31
N LYS A 356 -49.20 -6.62 -12.61
CA LYS A 356 -49.33 -7.80 -11.75
C LYS A 356 -50.03 -7.46 -10.43
N ASP A 357 -49.70 -6.32 -9.83
CA ASP A 357 -50.30 -5.86 -8.59
C ASP A 357 -50.55 -4.34 -8.61
N SER A 358 -51.84 -3.99 -8.70
CA SER A 358 -52.31 -2.60 -8.76
C SER A 358 -52.11 -1.80 -7.46
N SER A 359 -51.81 -2.47 -6.34
CA SER A 359 -51.50 -1.80 -5.06
C SER A 359 -50.11 -1.15 -5.07
N ILE A 360 -49.26 -1.53 -6.04
CA ILE A 360 -47.88 -1.06 -6.21
C ILE A 360 -47.86 0.17 -7.11
N LEU A 361 -48.56 1.22 -6.67
CA LEU A 361 -48.41 2.55 -7.26
C LEU A 361 -47.09 3.12 -6.80
N ILE A 362 -46.06 2.89 -7.61
CA ILE A 362 -44.74 3.45 -7.40
C ILE A 362 -44.88 4.96 -7.43
N ASN A 363 -44.88 5.56 -6.25
CA ASN A 363 -44.93 6.99 -6.03
C ASN A 363 -43.85 7.66 -6.89
N GLU A 364 -44.18 8.76 -7.57
CA GLU A 364 -43.22 9.57 -8.33
C GLU A 364 -41.96 9.92 -7.52
N LYS A 365 -42.09 10.08 -6.19
CA LYS A 365 -40.99 10.27 -5.24
C LYS A 365 -40.00 9.10 -5.25
N PHE A 366 -40.47 7.86 -5.33
CA PHE A 366 -39.60 6.69 -5.47
C PHE A 366 -38.91 6.69 -6.83
N ARG A 367 -39.67 6.86 -7.93
CA ARG A 367 -39.10 6.92 -9.29
C ARG A 367 -38.04 8.01 -9.39
N LYS A 368 -38.28 9.18 -8.78
CA LYS A 368 -37.33 10.29 -8.74
C LYS A 368 -36.08 9.95 -7.93
N LYS A 369 -36.23 9.43 -6.70
CA LYS A 369 -35.09 8.96 -5.89
C LYS A 369 -34.25 7.93 -6.62
N LEU A 370 -34.91 7.00 -7.30
CA LEU A 370 -34.26 5.96 -8.06
C LEU A 370 -33.51 6.53 -9.26
N LYS A 371 -34.14 7.42 -10.04
CA LYS A 371 -33.49 8.10 -11.17
C LYS A 371 -32.29 8.93 -10.69
N ASP A 372 -32.44 9.70 -9.63
CA ASP A 372 -31.35 10.50 -9.07
C ASP A 372 -30.19 9.64 -8.55
N GLY A 373 -30.47 8.53 -7.88
CA GLY A 373 -29.44 7.60 -7.38
C GLY A 373 -28.71 6.85 -8.50
N VAL A 374 -29.45 6.31 -9.48
CA VAL A 374 -28.86 5.68 -10.67
C VAL A 374 -28.00 6.69 -11.43
N ARG A 375 -28.47 7.93 -11.62
CA ARG A 375 -27.66 8.99 -12.24
C ARG A 375 -26.34 9.21 -11.50
N LYS A 376 -26.38 9.33 -10.16
CA LYS A 376 -25.18 9.54 -9.34
C LYS A 376 -24.17 8.40 -9.46
N ILE A 377 -24.62 7.14 -9.45
CA ILE A 377 -23.74 5.96 -9.53
C ILE A 377 -23.09 5.86 -10.93
N LEU A 378 -23.86 6.16 -11.98
CA LEU A 378 -23.44 5.91 -13.35
C LEU A 378 -22.68 7.05 -14.00
N LEU A 379 -22.82 8.29 -13.51
CA LEU A 379 -22.04 9.44 -14.00
C LEU A 379 -20.53 9.14 -14.03
N PRO A 380 -19.78 9.72 -14.98
CA PRO A 380 -18.33 9.79 -14.84
C PRO A 380 -18.00 10.48 -13.52
N ILE A 381 -17.18 9.84 -12.70
CA ILE A 381 -16.76 10.37 -11.40
C ILE A 381 -15.27 10.65 -11.52
N GLU A 382 -14.85 11.88 -11.27
CA GLU A 382 -13.44 12.22 -11.25
C GLU A 382 -12.78 11.74 -9.97
N LEU A 383 -11.47 11.50 -10.03
CA LEU A 383 -10.72 11.13 -8.82
C LEU A 383 -10.79 12.24 -7.76
N GLN A 384 -10.95 13.50 -8.20
CA GLN A 384 -11.18 14.65 -7.34
C GLN A 384 -12.49 14.54 -6.55
N ASP A 385 -13.58 14.17 -7.21
CA ASP A 385 -14.88 14.01 -6.53
C ASP A 385 -14.82 12.91 -5.47
N GLN A 386 -14.10 11.82 -5.77
CA GLN A 386 -13.89 10.72 -4.82
C GLN A 386 -13.05 11.16 -3.63
N PHE A 387 -11.98 11.91 -3.89
CA PHE A 387 -11.17 12.46 -2.81
C PHE A 387 -12.00 13.37 -1.92
N MET A 388 -12.74 14.31 -2.51
CA MET A 388 -13.59 15.23 -1.75
C MET A 388 -14.62 14.48 -0.90
N LEU A 389 -15.32 13.48 -1.46
CA LEU A 389 -16.27 12.71 -0.66
C LEU A 389 -15.57 11.93 0.46
N ARG A 390 -14.42 11.31 0.20
CA ARG A 390 -13.66 10.62 1.24
C ARG A 390 -13.28 11.58 2.36
N MET A 391 -12.81 12.78 2.03
CA MET A 391 -12.48 13.79 3.04
C MET A 391 -13.73 14.24 3.81
N ASP A 392 -14.88 14.35 3.15
CA ASP A 392 -16.15 14.67 3.81
C ASP A 392 -16.58 13.54 4.78
N LEU A 393 -16.42 12.26 4.39
CA LEU A 393 -16.67 11.12 5.28
C LEU A 393 -15.72 11.10 6.48
N ILE A 394 -14.44 11.45 6.28
CA ILE A 394 -13.48 11.57 7.38
C ILE A 394 -13.87 12.72 8.31
N LYS A 395 -14.32 13.85 7.74
CA LYS A 395 -14.81 15.01 8.51
C LYS A 395 -16.06 14.67 9.34
N GLU A 396 -16.94 13.82 8.81
CA GLU A 396 -18.12 13.32 9.50
C GLU A 396 -17.80 12.23 10.54
N GLY A 397 -16.55 11.75 10.60
CA GLY A 397 -16.12 10.69 11.53
C GLY A 397 -16.54 9.28 11.11
N ASN A 398 -16.94 9.10 9.85
CA ASN A 398 -17.38 7.81 9.31
C ASN A 398 -16.21 6.89 8.91
N ILE A 399 -15.06 7.47 8.58
CA ILE A 399 -13.80 6.78 8.29
C ILE A 399 -12.63 7.59 8.87
N ASP A 400 -11.52 6.93 9.13
CA ASP A 400 -10.29 7.59 9.58
C ASP A 400 -9.38 7.97 8.39
N GLU A 401 -8.63 9.07 8.50
CA GLU A 401 -7.67 9.51 7.49
C GLU A 401 -6.57 8.47 7.18
N THR A 402 -6.27 7.56 8.09
CA THR A 402 -5.31 6.47 7.92
C THR A 402 -5.91 5.26 7.18
N GLU A 403 -7.25 5.11 7.20
CA GLU A 403 -7.93 4.01 6.50
C GLU A 403 -7.93 4.20 5.00
N VAL A 404 -7.83 5.44 4.51
CA VAL A 404 -7.82 5.71 3.06
C VAL A 404 -6.67 5.00 2.37
N ALA A 405 -5.49 4.93 2.98
CA ALA A 405 -4.35 4.19 2.41
C ALA A 405 -4.64 2.69 2.24
N LYS A 406 -5.46 2.10 3.11
CA LYS A 406 -5.85 0.68 3.05
C LYS A 406 -6.93 0.45 1.98
N LEU A 407 -7.85 1.40 1.84
CA LEU A 407 -8.96 1.33 0.88
C LEU A 407 -8.54 1.62 -0.57
N VAL A 408 -7.39 2.27 -0.74
CA VAL A 408 -6.83 2.59 -2.06
C VAL A 408 -5.84 1.48 -2.43
N SER A 409 -6.35 0.44 -3.10
CA SER A 409 -5.58 -0.74 -3.55
C SER A 409 -5.56 -1.01 -5.05
N LEU A 410 -4.42 -1.47 -5.55
CA LEU A 410 -4.27 -2.08 -6.87
C LEU A 410 -4.12 -3.60 -6.74
N GLY A 411 -5.07 -4.34 -7.30
CA GLY A 411 -5.05 -5.80 -7.22
C GLY A 411 -5.07 -6.26 -5.77
N ASN A 412 -3.99 -6.88 -5.33
CA ASN A 412 -3.83 -7.40 -3.96
C ASN A 412 -2.93 -6.51 -3.07
N VAL A 413 -2.57 -5.30 -3.51
CA VAL A 413 -1.65 -4.42 -2.79
C VAL A 413 -2.29 -3.05 -2.58
N SER A 414 -2.37 -2.63 -1.32
CA SER A 414 -2.85 -1.30 -0.93
C SER A 414 -1.74 -0.24 -0.95
N HIS A 415 -2.12 1.04 -1.02
CA HIS A 415 -1.18 2.14 -0.77
C HIS A 415 -0.54 2.01 0.62
N TYR A 416 -1.29 1.50 1.60
CA TYR A 416 -0.77 1.18 2.93
C TYR A 416 0.40 0.18 2.86
N ASP A 417 0.25 -0.92 2.11
CA ASP A 417 1.31 -1.93 1.95
C ASP A 417 2.56 -1.30 1.33
N MET A 418 2.40 -0.41 0.35
CA MET A 418 3.53 0.30 -0.25
C MET A 418 4.24 1.23 0.74
N LEU A 419 3.49 1.97 1.55
CA LEU A 419 4.03 2.85 2.58
C LEU A 419 4.77 2.05 3.66
N ALA A 420 4.23 0.89 4.04
CA ALA A 420 4.87 -0.05 4.95
C ALA A 420 6.20 -0.60 4.37
N GLN A 421 6.21 -1.03 3.11
CA GLN A 421 7.41 -1.50 2.42
C GLN A 421 8.46 -0.39 2.30
N ARG A 422 8.05 0.83 1.94
CA ARG A 422 8.92 2.00 1.93
C ARG A 422 9.54 2.24 3.30
N PHE A 423 8.73 2.23 4.35
CA PHE A 423 9.20 2.43 5.72
C PHE A 423 10.22 1.35 6.12
N PHE A 424 10.00 0.08 5.74
CA PHE A 424 10.97 -0.99 5.93
C PHE A 424 12.32 -0.68 5.26
N PHE A 425 12.33 -0.30 3.98
CA PHE A 425 13.56 0.01 3.25
C PHE A 425 14.30 1.23 3.82
N GLN A 426 13.58 2.26 4.25
CA GLN A 426 14.17 3.42 4.92
C GLN A 426 14.91 3.01 6.21
N ASN A 427 14.32 2.09 6.99
CA ASN A 427 14.98 1.56 8.17
C ASN A 427 16.19 0.70 7.81
N LEU A 428 16.09 -0.16 6.80
CA LEU A 428 17.22 -0.95 6.29
C LEU A 428 18.42 -0.06 5.95
N VAL A 429 18.20 1.05 5.22
CA VAL A 429 19.27 1.99 4.90
C VAL A 429 19.81 2.69 6.15
N LYS A 430 18.96 3.08 7.10
CA LYS A 430 19.42 3.63 8.39
C LYS A 430 20.34 2.66 9.13
N PHE A 431 20.01 1.36 9.14
CA PHE A 431 20.85 0.34 9.75
C PHE A 431 22.15 0.13 8.98
N MET A 432 22.12 0.10 7.65
CA MET A 432 23.35 0.01 6.84
C MET A 432 24.32 1.16 7.16
N ILE A 433 23.81 2.39 7.29
CA ILE A 433 24.63 3.57 7.61
C ILE A 433 25.30 3.42 8.98
N ARG A 434 24.56 2.89 9.95
CA ARG A 434 25.09 2.62 11.29
C ARG A 434 26.23 1.60 11.21
N GLU A 435 26.03 0.48 10.53
CA GLU A 435 27.05 -0.57 10.38
C GLU A 435 28.32 -0.06 9.69
N LEU A 436 28.17 0.72 8.61
CA LEU A 436 29.30 1.35 7.92
C LEU A 436 30.10 2.29 8.84
N LYS A 437 29.43 3.00 9.76
CA LYS A 437 30.10 3.86 10.76
C LYS A 437 30.82 3.05 11.82
N LEU A 438 30.29 1.91 12.24
CA LEU A 438 30.92 1.02 13.22
C LEU A 438 32.19 0.37 12.65
N GLN A 439 32.17 -0.05 11.38
CA GLN A 439 33.32 -0.66 10.71
C GLN A 439 34.49 0.32 10.44
N LYS A 440 34.26 1.63 10.55
CA LYS A 440 35.30 2.67 10.40
C LYS A 440 36.01 3.02 11.72
N LYS A 441 35.51 2.55 12.86
CA LYS A 441 36.14 2.69 14.18
C LYS A 441 36.96 1.45 14.48
#